data_AF-A0A971SVT7-F1
#
_entry.id   AF-A0A971SVT7-F1
#
_cell.length_a   1.000
_cell.length_b   1.000
_cell.length_c   1.000
_cell.angle_alpha   90.00
_cell.angle_beta   90.00
_cell.angle_gamma   90.00
#
_symmetry.space_group_name_H-M   'P 1'
#
loop_
_entity.id
_entity.type
_entity.pdbx_description
1 polymer ?
#
loop_
_entity_poly.entity_id
_entity_poly.type
_entity_poly.pdbx_seq_one_letter_code
_entity_poly.pdbx_strand_id
1 'polypeptide(L)'
;MINLETLSARLANQTLDQRGLIIPTEARSEAIGQALEKLNSFLGMNYTVAGVNGATESALPLNAVYALLVGARAYGLSYLSVNRAGNLLKPTDTLDEAEMLLRHLWRQFDAELDRLRLLALQSAGSVGFGHWEWVESRGFER
;
A
#
# COMPACT_ATOMS: atom_id res chain seq x y z
N MET A 1 -15.59 -0.86 -10.68
CA MET A 1 -14.74 0.34 -10.81
C MET A 1 -14.12 0.62 -9.45
N ILE A 2 -12.81 0.91 -9.37
CA ILE A 2 -12.16 1.27 -8.09
C ILE A 2 -12.48 2.73 -7.83
N ASN A 3 -13.10 3.06 -6.70
CA ASN A 3 -13.38 4.44 -6.28
C ASN A 3 -13.28 4.54 -4.75
N LEU A 4 -13.25 5.76 -4.21
CA LEU A 4 -13.14 6.00 -2.77
C LEU A 4 -14.22 5.29 -1.96
N GLU A 5 -15.47 5.27 -2.45
CA GLU A 5 -16.59 4.63 -1.76
C GLU A 5 -16.40 3.12 -1.63
N THR A 6 -16.02 2.45 -2.72
CA THR A 6 -15.77 1.00 -2.71
C THR A 6 -14.58 0.63 -1.86
N LEU A 7 -13.51 1.43 -1.85
CA LEU A 7 -12.35 1.22 -0.99
C LEU A 7 -12.70 1.46 0.49
N SER A 8 -13.44 2.51 0.79
CA SER A 8 -13.89 2.83 2.16
C SER A 8 -14.84 1.77 2.71
N ALA A 9 -15.73 1.22 1.88
CA ALA A 9 -16.61 0.12 2.25
C ALA A 9 -15.83 -1.18 2.50
N ARG A 10 -14.85 -1.50 1.64
CA ARG A 10 -13.95 -2.65 1.84
C ARG A 10 -13.16 -2.53 3.12
N LEU A 11 -12.62 -1.34 3.39
CA LEU A 11 -11.85 -1.06 4.59
C LEU A 11 -12.74 -1.19 5.84
N ALA A 12 -13.96 -0.66 5.80
CA ALA A 12 -14.94 -0.85 6.88
C ALA A 12 -15.25 -2.33 7.12
N ASN A 13 -15.45 -3.12 6.07
CA ASN A 13 -15.72 -4.55 6.17
C ASN A 13 -14.53 -5.37 6.68
N GLN A 14 -13.30 -4.94 6.40
CA GLN A 14 -12.08 -5.57 6.92
C GLN A 14 -11.77 -5.19 8.38
N THR A 15 -12.39 -4.11 8.87
CA THR A 15 -12.34 -3.68 10.28
C THR A 15 -13.53 -4.15 11.10
N LEU A 16 -14.46 -4.90 10.50
CA LEU A 16 -15.52 -5.58 11.24
C LEU A 16 -14.92 -6.76 12.01
N ASP A 17 -14.31 -6.51 13.17
CA ASP A 17 -14.46 -7.48 14.25
C ASP A 17 -14.19 -6.98 15.68
N GLN A 18 -15.08 -7.42 16.58
CA GLN A 18 -15.07 -7.63 18.04
C GLN A 18 -14.49 -6.60 19.03
N ARG A 19 -13.59 -5.69 18.64
CA ARG A 19 -12.79 -4.90 19.59
C ARG A 19 -13.05 -3.38 19.55
N GLY A 20 -14.10 -2.95 18.84
CA GLY A 20 -14.49 -1.54 18.75
C GLY A 20 -13.46 -0.64 18.03
N LEU A 21 -12.59 -1.21 17.19
CA LEU A 21 -11.61 -0.48 16.38
C LEU A 21 -12.22 -0.03 15.05
N ILE A 22 -13.34 0.68 15.13
CA ILE A 22 -14.02 1.23 13.96
C ILE A 22 -13.30 2.51 13.56
N ILE A 23 -12.77 2.55 12.34
CA ILE A 23 -12.15 3.77 11.80
C ILE A 23 -13.26 4.73 11.37
N PRO A 24 -13.31 5.97 11.91
CA PRO A 24 -14.28 6.99 11.52
C PRO A 24 -14.26 7.24 10.01
N THR A 25 -15.41 7.54 9.41
CA THR A 25 -15.51 7.72 7.95
C THR A 25 -14.53 8.76 7.40
N GLU A 26 -14.37 9.88 8.11
CA GLU A 26 -13.42 10.95 7.74
C GLU A 26 -11.97 10.46 7.76
N ALA A 27 -11.60 9.71 8.81
CA ALA A 27 -10.27 9.11 8.93
C ALA A 27 -10.01 8.03 7.86
N ARG A 28 -11.05 7.38 7.31
CA ARG A 28 -10.88 6.40 6.22
C ARG A 28 -10.45 7.08 4.93
N SER A 29 -11.07 8.20 4.56
CA SER A 29 -10.68 8.95 3.36
C SER A 29 -9.27 9.49 3.45
N GLU A 30 -8.90 10.05 4.61
CA GLU A 30 -7.54 10.56 4.82
C GLU A 30 -6.51 9.43 4.83
N ALA A 31 -6.81 8.30 5.48
CA ALA A 31 -5.90 7.16 5.50
C ALA A 31 -5.69 6.55 4.11
N ILE A 32 -6.73 6.51 3.26
CA ILE A 32 -6.60 6.10 1.86
C ILE A 32 -5.73 7.10 1.09
N GLY A 33 -5.91 8.41 1.33
CA GLY A 33 -5.08 9.47 0.73
C GLY A 33 -3.60 9.34 1.10
N GLN A 34 -3.29 9.19 2.39
CA GLN A 34 -1.91 9.03 2.87
C GLN A 34 -1.27 7.73 2.38
N ALA A 35 -2.02 6.63 2.34
CA ALA A 35 -1.54 5.37 1.80
C ALA A 35 -1.22 5.48 0.30
N LEU A 36 -2.06 6.18 -0.47
CA LEU A 36 -1.85 6.43 -1.89
C LEU A 36 -0.61 7.31 -2.11
N GLU A 37 -0.45 8.36 -1.31
CA GLU A 37 0.72 9.24 -1.36
C GLU A 37 2.02 8.49 -1.07
N LYS A 38 2.07 7.68 0.00
CA LYS A 38 3.25 6.86 0.32
C LYS A 38 3.54 5.85 -0.80
N LEU A 39 2.51 5.21 -1.37
CA LEU A 39 2.66 4.26 -2.47
C LEU A 39 3.25 4.95 -3.72
N ASN A 40 2.72 6.12 -4.08
CA ASN A 40 3.19 6.92 -5.21
C ASN A 40 4.64 7.38 -5.02
N SER A 41 4.95 7.90 -3.83
CA SER A 41 6.31 8.33 -3.46
C SER A 41 7.32 7.19 -3.52
N PHE A 42 6.96 6.00 -3.00
CA PHE A 42 7.84 4.83 -2.99
C PHE A 42 8.11 4.27 -4.39
N LEU A 43 7.08 4.20 -5.24
CA LEU A 43 7.19 3.63 -6.59
C LEU A 43 7.63 4.66 -7.64
N GLY A 44 7.67 5.95 -7.30
CA GLY A 44 7.89 7.03 -8.26
C GLY A 44 6.78 7.13 -9.32
N MET A 45 5.56 6.76 -8.95
CA MET A 45 4.38 6.70 -9.83
C MET A 45 3.32 7.72 -9.39
N ASN A 46 2.42 8.10 -10.29
CA ASN A 46 1.32 9.03 -10.02
C ASN A 46 -0.04 8.34 -10.15
N TYR A 47 -0.30 7.32 -9.33
CA TYR A 47 -1.60 6.66 -9.33
C TYR A 47 -2.66 7.57 -8.72
N THR A 48 -3.85 7.54 -9.33
CA THR A 48 -5.02 8.31 -8.89
C THR A 48 -6.15 7.36 -8.51
N VAL A 49 -7.00 7.81 -7.59
CA VAL A 49 -8.24 7.12 -7.20
C VAL A 49 -9.35 8.15 -7.21
N ALA A 50 -10.42 7.88 -7.97
CA ALA A 50 -11.59 8.73 -8.06
C ALA A 50 -12.18 9.00 -6.66
N GLY A 51 -12.36 10.28 -6.33
CA GLY A 51 -12.85 10.78 -5.05
C GLY A 51 -11.75 11.09 -4.02
N VAL A 52 -10.49 10.72 -4.26
CA VAL A 52 -9.36 11.10 -3.39
C VAL A 52 -8.71 12.36 -3.94
N ASN A 53 -8.50 13.37 -3.09
CA ASN A 53 -7.85 14.65 -3.45
C ASN A 53 -8.44 15.34 -4.71
N GLY A 54 -9.75 15.20 -4.93
CA GLY A 54 -10.44 15.79 -6.08
C GLY A 54 -10.20 15.09 -7.43
N ALA A 55 -9.56 13.91 -7.44
CA ALA A 55 -9.38 13.14 -8.67
C ALA A 55 -10.75 12.62 -9.19
N THR A 56 -10.99 12.81 -10.48
CA THR A 56 -12.20 12.36 -11.18
C THR A 56 -12.06 10.95 -11.74
N GLU A 57 -10.84 10.52 -12.05
CA GLU A 57 -10.53 9.22 -12.65
C GLU A 57 -9.59 8.39 -11.78
N SER A 58 -9.80 7.08 -11.81
CA SER A 58 -8.96 6.10 -11.12
C SER A 58 -7.96 5.47 -12.08
N ALA A 59 -6.67 5.76 -11.91
CA ALA A 59 -5.56 5.16 -12.63
C ALA A 59 -4.78 4.12 -11.80
N LEU A 60 -5.37 3.61 -10.72
CA LEU A 60 -4.73 2.62 -9.85
C LEU A 60 -4.85 1.20 -10.44
N PRO A 61 -3.73 0.47 -10.64
CA PRO A 61 -3.76 -0.89 -11.15
C PRO A 61 -4.23 -1.88 -10.08
N LEU A 62 -4.88 -2.96 -10.50
CA LEU A 62 -5.52 -3.94 -9.60
C LEU A 62 -4.53 -4.61 -8.64
N ASN A 63 -3.29 -4.81 -9.06
CA ASN A 63 -2.22 -5.39 -8.23
C ASN A 63 -1.82 -4.48 -7.05
N ALA A 64 -2.03 -3.16 -7.15
CA ALA A 64 -1.70 -2.18 -6.12
C ALA A 64 -2.85 -1.95 -5.11
N VAL A 65 -4.06 -2.42 -5.41
CA VAL A 65 -5.25 -2.23 -4.54
C VAL A 65 -5.06 -2.85 -3.16
N TYR A 66 -4.43 -4.03 -3.10
CA TYR A 66 -4.19 -4.70 -1.82
C TYR A 66 -3.20 -3.93 -0.96
N ALA A 67 -2.07 -3.51 -1.53
CA ALA A 67 -1.09 -2.67 -0.86
C ALA A 67 -1.74 -1.39 -0.30
N LEU A 68 -2.57 -0.72 -1.12
CA LEU A 68 -3.31 0.47 -0.72
C LEU A 68 -4.23 0.21 0.49
N LEU A 69 -4.99 -0.90 0.48
CA LEU A 69 -5.89 -1.24 1.59
C LEU A 69 -5.14 -1.57 2.87
N VAL A 70 -4.00 -2.27 2.79
CA VAL A 70 -3.16 -2.57 3.96
C VAL A 70 -2.58 -1.27 4.54
N GLY A 71 -2.05 -0.39 3.69
CA GLY A 71 -1.54 0.92 4.10
C GLY A 71 -2.63 1.78 4.73
N ALA A 72 -3.80 1.86 4.11
CA ALA A 72 -4.92 2.64 4.64
C ALA A 72 -5.40 2.12 6.01
N ARG A 73 -5.34 0.80 6.24
CA ARG A 73 -5.61 0.23 7.58
C ARG A 73 -4.54 0.63 8.60
N ALA A 74 -3.26 0.61 8.21
CA ALA A 74 -2.16 1.01 9.09
C ALA A 74 -2.29 2.49 9.50
N TYR A 75 -2.53 3.38 8.53
CA TYR A 75 -2.75 4.81 8.78
C TYR A 75 -4.00 5.06 9.62
N GLY A 76 -5.12 4.39 9.32
CA GLY A 76 -6.35 4.54 10.09
C GLY A 76 -6.20 4.06 11.54
N LEU A 77 -5.47 2.97 11.78
CA LEU A 77 -5.20 2.47 13.13
C LEU A 77 -4.20 3.36 13.88
N SER A 78 -3.19 3.90 13.18
CA SER A 78 -2.28 4.90 13.74
C SER A 78 -3.01 6.16 14.19
N TYR A 79 -3.99 6.61 13.42
CA TYR A 79 -4.83 7.75 13.80
C TYR A 79 -5.64 7.43 15.07
N LEU A 80 -6.21 6.23 15.15
CA LEU A 80 -6.95 5.78 16.33
C LEU A 80 -6.06 5.67 17.58
N SER A 81 -4.82 5.17 17.45
CA SER A 81 -3.91 5.03 18.60
C SER A 81 -3.48 6.39 19.15
N VAL A 82 -3.14 7.34 18.29
CA VAL A 82 -2.79 8.72 18.68
C VAL A 82 -3.98 9.39 19.38
N ASN A 83 -5.19 9.27 18.83
CA ASN A 83 -6.39 9.85 19.43
C ASN A 83 -6.74 9.23 20.79
N ARG A 84 -6.51 7.92 20.98
CA ARG A 84 -6.73 7.27 22.28
C ARG A 84 -5.69 7.68 23.32
N ALA A 85 -4.42 7.78 22.93
CA ALA A 85 -3.33 8.22 23.81
C ALA A 85 -3.52 9.69 24.25
N GLY A 86 -3.95 10.58 23.35
CA GLY A 86 -4.23 11.98 23.66
C GLY A 86 -5.39 12.19 24.64
N ASN A 87 -6.33 11.24 24.72
CA ASN A 87 -7.51 11.33 25.58
C ASN A 87 -7.28 10.81 27.02
N LEU A 88 -6.03 10.55 27.44
CA LEU A 88 -5.66 10.06 28.79
C LEU A 88 -6.48 8.85 29.28
N LEU A 89 -7.01 8.05 28.35
CA LEU A 89 -7.72 6.83 28.68
C LEU A 89 -6.69 5.81 29.21
N LYS A 90 -7.01 5.17 30.34
CA LYS A 90 -6.11 4.18 30.97
C LYS A 90 -5.67 3.14 29.93
N PRO A 91 -4.37 2.78 29.90
CA PRO A 91 -3.90 1.69 29.06
C PRO A 91 -4.64 0.43 29.49
N THR A 92 -5.50 -0.05 28.61
CA THR A 92 -6.13 -1.37 28.69
C THR A 92 -5.30 -2.32 27.83
N ASP A 93 -5.31 -3.62 28.12
CA ASP A 93 -4.59 -4.66 27.34
C ASP A 93 -4.80 -4.55 25.82
N THR A 94 -5.89 -3.92 25.40
CA THR A 94 -6.21 -3.59 24.00
C THR A 94 -5.20 -2.66 23.30
N LEU A 95 -4.41 -1.86 24.03
CA LEU A 95 -3.41 -0.94 23.46
C LEU A 95 -2.17 -1.70 22.97
N ASP A 96 -1.64 -2.62 23.76
CA ASP A 96 -0.48 -3.44 23.38
C ASP A 96 -0.79 -4.31 22.14
N GLU A 97 -2.00 -4.88 22.11
CA GLU A 97 -2.48 -5.63 20.94
C GLU A 97 -2.67 -4.73 19.70
N ALA A 98 -3.21 -3.52 19.87
CA ALA A 98 -3.38 -2.58 18.77
C ALA A 98 -2.03 -2.13 18.21
N GLU A 99 -1.04 -1.90 19.06
CA GLU A 99 0.32 -1.61 18.62
C GLU A 99 0.97 -2.79 17.90
N MET A 100 0.78 -4.02 18.40
CA MET A 100 1.29 -5.21 17.72
C MET A 100 0.68 -5.35 16.33
N LEU A 101 -0.63 -5.13 16.22
CA LEU A 101 -1.35 -5.15 14.95
C LEU A 101 -0.88 -4.01 14.03
N LEU A 102 -0.62 -2.81 14.58
CA LEU A 102 -0.06 -1.69 13.81
C LEU A 102 1.30 -2.04 13.22
N ARG A 103 2.21 -2.59 14.04
CA ARG A 103 3.55 -3.03 13.60
C ARG A 103 3.45 -4.11 12.53
N HIS A 104 2.50 -5.04 12.68
CA HIS A 104 2.26 -6.07 11.67
C HIS A 104 1.78 -5.46 10.35
N LEU A 105 0.80 -4.56 10.39
CA LEU A 105 0.27 -3.88 9.19
C LEU A 105 1.34 -3.05 8.48
N TRP A 106 2.22 -2.36 9.21
CA TRP A 106 3.32 -1.62 8.60
C TRP A 106 4.29 -2.54 7.88
N ARG A 107 4.72 -3.63 8.51
CA ARG A 107 5.59 -4.63 7.87
C ARG A 107 4.95 -5.23 6.63
N GLN A 108 3.66 -5.51 6.70
CA GLN A 108 2.91 -6.03 5.57
C GLN A 108 2.81 -5.01 4.44
N PHE A 109 2.61 -3.74 4.75
CA PHE A 109 2.56 -2.67 3.76
C PHE A 109 3.92 -2.51 3.07
N ASP A 110 5.02 -2.46 3.83
CA ASP A 110 6.35 -2.34 3.26
C ASP A 110 6.70 -3.57 2.38
N ALA A 111 6.33 -4.78 2.80
CA ALA A 111 6.51 -5.99 1.99
C ALA A 111 5.71 -5.95 0.67
N GLU A 112 4.49 -5.42 0.68
CA GLU A 112 3.70 -5.24 -0.55
C GLU A 112 4.27 -4.16 -1.47
N LEU A 113 4.84 -3.09 -0.92
CA LEU A 113 5.54 -2.06 -1.71
C LEU A 113 6.77 -2.66 -2.42
N ASP A 114 7.56 -3.47 -1.71
CA ASP A 114 8.69 -4.18 -2.30
C ASP A 114 8.25 -5.16 -3.39
N ARG A 115 7.15 -5.90 -3.16
CA ARG A 115 6.56 -6.80 -4.17
C ARG A 115 6.16 -6.03 -5.43
N LEU A 116 5.51 -4.88 -5.30
CA LEU A 116 5.12 -4.04 -6.44
C LEU A 116 6.34 -3.51 -7.19
N ARG A 117 7.39 -3.10 -6.47
CA ARG A 117 8.65 -2.65 -7.07
C ARG A 117 9.32 -3.77 -7.87
N LEU A 118 9.36 -4.99 -7.33
CA LEU A 118 9.90 -6.15 -8.04
C LEU A 118 9.11 -6.46 -9.31
N LEU A 119 7.77 -6.42 -9.24
CA LEU A 119 6.92 -6.60 -10.42
C LEU A 119 7.18 -5.52 -11.48
N ALA A 120 7.34 -4.26 -11.07
CA ALA A 120 7.68 -3.17 -11.98
C ALA A 120 9.03 -3.43 -12.67
N LEU A 121 10.06 -3.82 -11.91
CA LEU A 121 11.38 -4.15 -12.46
C LEU A 121 11.34 -5.35 -13.41
N GLN A 122 10.59 -6.41 -13.07
CA GLN A 122 10.41 -7.57 -13.95
C GLN A 122 9.72 -7.19 -15.26
N SER A 123 8.70 -6.32 -15.20
CA SER A 123 8.02 -5.83 -16.41
C SER A 123 8.91 -4.94 -17.27
N ALA A 124 9.83 -4.16 -16.68
CA ALA A 124 10.79 -3.34 -17.41
C ALA A 124 11.92 -4.16 -18.04
N GLY A 125 12.26 -5.31 -17.44
CA GLY A 125 13.34 -6.20 -17.86
C GLY A 125 13.01 -7.16 -19.01
N SER A 126 11.82 -7.11 -19.61
CA SER A 126 11.49 -7.96 -20.77
C SER A 126 12.13 -7.49 -22.09
N VAL A 127 13.21 -6.72 -22.03
CA VAL A 127 14.11 -6.56 -23.16
C VAL A 127 14.76 -7.92 -23.36
N GLY A 128 14.30 -8.66 -24.38
CA GLY A 128 14.80 -9.99 -24.67
C GLY A 128 16.31 -9.99 -24.61
N PHE A 129 16.89 -10.93 -23.85
CA PHE A 129 18.33 -11.14 -23.82
C PHE A 129 18.83 -11.11 -25.25
N GLY A 130 19.55 -10.05 -25.60
CA GLY A 130 20.13 -9.91 -26.92
C GLY A 130 20.91 -11.17 -27.20
N HIS A 131 20.61 -11.83 -28.32
CA HIS A 131 21.38 -12.97 -28.76
C HIS A 131 22.86 -12.54 -28.74
N TRP A 132 23.64 -13.12 -27.83
CA TRP A 132 25.08 -12.92 -27.85
C TRP A 132 25.60 -13.67 -29.07
N GLU A 133 25.74 -12.95 -30.19
CA GLU A 133 26.44 -13.48 -31.37
C GLU A 133 27.91 -13.62 -30.99
N TRP A 134 28.27 -14.83 -30.58
CA TRP A 134 29.66 -15.19 -30.39
C TRP A 134 30.33 -15.17 -31.76
N VAL A 135 31.14 -14.14 -32.02
CA VAL A 135 31.97 -14.05 -33.22
C VAL A 135 33.29 -14.74 -32.92
N GLU A 136 33.47 -15.96 -33.46
CA GLU A 136 34.76 -16.62 -33.45
C GLU A 136 35.75 -15.79 -34.27
N SER A 137 36.75 -15.20 -33.61
CA SER A 137 37.89 -14.61 -34.31
C SER A 137 38.69 -15.74 -34.95
N ARG A 138 38.39 -16.04 -36.22
CA ARG A 138 39.25 -16.91 -37.05
C ARG A 138 40.61 -16.25 -37.18
N GLY A 139 41.60 -16.81 -36.49
CA GLY A 139 42.97 -16.43 -36.71
C GLY A 139 43.89 -17.01 -35.67
N PHE A 140 44.45 -18.19 -35.96
CA PHE A 140 45.87 -18.47 -35.77
C PHE A 140 46.20 -19.71 -36.63
N GLU A 141 46.29 -19.51 -37.94
CA GLU A 141 47.07 -20.42 -38.79
C GLU A 141 48.54 -19.96 -38.73
N ARG A 142 49.42 -20.86 -38.30
CA ARG A 142 50.87 -20.77 -38.44
C ARG A 142 51.37 -22.02 -39.15
#